data_AF-A0A151E0L6-F1
#
_entry.id   AF-A0A151E0L6-F1
#
_cell.length_a   1.000
_cell.length_b   1.000
_cell.length_c   1.000
_cell.angle_alpha   90.00
_cell.angle_beta   90.00
_cell.angle_gamma   90.00
#
_symmetry.space_group_name_H-M   'P 1'
#
loop_
_entity.id
_entity.type
_entity.pdbx_description
1 polymer ?
#
loop_
_entity_poly.entity_id
_entity_poly.type
_entity_poly.pdbx_seq_one_letter_code
_entity_poly.pdbx_strand_id
1 'polypeptide(L)'
;MLNRRFFRFSYYVRRQQDRKLLPHQLRDGDAFAQLSEVLHYKNYQYGGLILNYPATDPSRTRRINTSFLKSADILVLTTRPPLHDEDTGDRKLVVRSHTSLEEKIFNALRRHFKRCSRSRLRLDDALALKLPKEFANRADIRFTQHRGAQYKRLRRHDTLRWDEDPKYSNLTSLYFIFTGEICRNGPRVLCAFGMGGTDSLIWSHLLRTKFRHEVKLDRPKIIIVEIKTGRIPEKANSLSFADNWETKVLLNEYL
;
A
#
# COMPACT_ATOMS: atom_id res chain seq x y z
N MET A 1 -12.61 -14.08 24.89
CA MET A 1 -12.59 -13.31 23.62
C MET A 1 -11.22 -13.42 23.00
N LEU A 2 -11.10 -13.70 21.69
CA LEU A 2 -9.82 -13.64 20.99
C LEU A 2 -9.32 -12.18 21.02
N ASN A 3 -8.18 -11.93 21.66
CA ASN A 3 -7.54 -10.62 21.65
C ASN A 3 -6.99 -10.35 20.23
N ARG A 4 -7.78 -9.66 19.41
CA ARG A 4 -7.43 -9.27 18.04
C ARG A 4 -6.62 -8.00 18.09
N ARG A 5 -5.38 -8.03 17.61
CA ARG A 5 -4.50 -6.86 17.63
C ARG A 5 -4.07 -6.46 16.24
N PHE A 6 -3.66 -5.21 16.08
CA PHE A 6 -3.00 -4.74 14.88
C PHE A 6 -1.70 -4.03 15.22
N PHE A 7 -0.68 -4.25 14.41
CA PHE A 7 0.64 -3.68 14.57
C PHE A 7 0.99 -2.82 13.37
N ARG A 8 1.57 -1.65 13.60
CA ARG A 8 2.11 -0.83 12.52
C ARG A 8 3.43 -1.43 12.05
N PHE A 9 3.51 -1.90 10.81
CA PHE A 9 4.77 -2.31 10.19
C PHE A 9 5.34 -1.13 9.40
N SER A 10 6.36 -0.46 9.96
CA SER A 10 6.79 0.85 9.45
C SER A 10 8.17 0.84 8.84
N TYR A 11 8.29 1.48 7.67
CA TYR A 11 9.56 1.84 7.05
C TYR A 11 10.04 3.21 7.54
N TYR A 12 11.35 3.43 7.44
CA TYR A 12 11.96 4.74 7.67
C TYR A 12 11.83 5.65 6.45
N VAL A 13 11.70 6.95 6.70
CA VAL A 13 11.91 7.95 5.63
C VAL A 13 13.36 7.84 5.15
N ARG A 14 13.59 8.17 3.88
CA ARG A 14 14.91 8.02 3.26
C ARG A 14 15.97 8.78 4.07
N ARG A 15 17.10 8.11 4.31
CA ARG A 15 18.31 8.67 4.91
C ARG A 15 18.77 9.89 4.09
N GLN A 16 18.82 11.07 4.69
CA GLN A 16 19.71 12.13 4.22
C GLN A 16 21.15 11.70 4.58
N GLN A 17 22.13 11.91 3.68
CA GLN A 17 23.52 11.54 3.94
C GLN A 17 23.96 12.05 5.33
N ASP A 18 24.69 11.21 6.06
CA ASP A 18 25.32 11.48 7.36
C ASP A 18 24.42 11.65 8.59
N ARG A 19 23.11 11.40 8.49
CA ARG A 19 22.22 11.39 9.66
C ARG A 19 21.85 9.98 10.15
N LYS A 20 21.90 9.80 11.47
CA LYS A 20 21.38 8.60 12.17
C LYS A 20 19.85 8.56 12.00
N LEU A 21 19.30 7.40 11.70
CA LEU A 21 17.85 7.20 11.63
C LEU A 21 17.25 7.24 13.04
N LEU A 22 16.40 8.23 13.29
CA LEU A 22 15.75 8.42 14.58
C LEU A 22 14.37 7.73 14.58
N PRO A 23 13.91 7.15 15.73
CA PRO A 23 12.66 6.39 15.78
C PRO A 23 11.40 7.13 15.30
N HIS A 24 11.37 8.46 15.30
CA HIS A 24 10.24 9.25 14.82
C HIS A 24 10.23 9.46 13.28
N GLN A 25 11.32 9.12 12.59
CA GLN A 25 11.49 9.36 11.15
C GLN A 25 10.88 8.23 10.31
N LEU A 26 9.58 8.00 10.52
CA LEU A 26 8.84 6.88 9.94
C LEU A 26 7.93 7.35 8.80
N ARG A 27 7.76 6.51 7.79
CA ARG A 27 6.86 6.80 6.67
C ARG A 27 5.39 6.64 7.07
N ASP A 28 4.55 7.47 6.45
CA ASP A 28 3.10 7.27 6.34
C ASP A 28 2.40 7.04 7.70
N GLY A 29 2.85 7.76 8.73
CA GLY A 29 2.29 7.68 10.09
C GLY A 29 0.86 8.19 10.18
N ASP A 30 0.55 9.30 9.51
CA ASP A 30 -0.79 9.86 9.49
C ASP A 30 -1.77 8.97 8.72
N ALA A 31 -1.30 8.33 7.65
CA ALA A 31 -2.08 7.33 6.92
C ALA A 31 -2.43 6.14 7.84
N PHE A 32 -1.47 5.67 8.64
CA PHE A 32 -1.74 4.65 9.65
C PHE A 32 -2.74 5.12 10.70
N ALA A 33 -2.66 6.38 11.16
CA ALA A 33 -3.59 6.93 12.15
C ALA A 33 -5.04 6.99 11.64
N GLN A 34 -5.25 7.27 10.35
CA GLN A 34 -6.59 7.21 9.75
C GLN A 34 -7.12 5.76 9.73
N LEU A 35 -6.26 4.82 9.35
CA LEU A 35 -6.64 3.42 9.21
C LEU A 35 -6.81 2.69 10.55
N SER A 36 -6.08 3.11 11.59
CA SER A 36 -6.20 2.55 12.94
C SER A 36 -7.58 2.80 13.53
N GLU A 37 -8.21 3.95 13.24
CA GLU A 37 -9.58 4.24 13.66
C GLU A 37 -10.59 3.23 13.06
N VAL A 38 -10.38 2.84 11.79
CA VAL A 38 -11.19 1.81 11.13
C VAL A 38 -11.04 0.44 11.80
N LEU A 39 -9.82 0.09 12.22
CA LEU A 39 -9.52 -1.16 12.91
C LEU A 39 -10.09 -1.17 14.34
N HIS A 40 -10.01 -0.05 15.05
CA HIS A 40 -10.64 0.11 16.36
C HIS A 40 -12.15 -0.09 16.30
N TYR A 41 -12.82 0.49 15.32
CA TYR A 41 -14.26 0.25 15.10
C TYR A 41 -14.62 -1.22 14.82
N LYS A 42 -13.64 -2.02 14.39
CA LYS A 42 -13.78 -3.47 14.16
C LYS A 42 -13.31 -4.31 15.36
N ASN A 43 -13.19 -3.71 16.54
CA ASN A 43 -12.77 -4.33 17.78
C ASN A 43 -11.34 -4.89 17.75
N TYR A 44 -10.44 -4.30 16.95
CA TYR A 44 -9.02 -4.57 17.04
C TYR A 44 -8.35 -3.60 18.02
N GLN A 45 -7.43 -4.13 18.83
CA GLN A 45 -6.61 -3.34 19.76
C GLN A 45 -5.25 -3.02 19.13
N TYR A 46 -4.71 -1.83 19.40
CA TYR A 46 -3.38 -1.49 18.92
C TYR A 46 -2.33 -2.29 19.69
N GLY A 47 -1.58 -3.13 18.98
CA GLY A 47 -0.54 -3.99 19.55
C GLY A 47 0.85 -3.34 19.61
N GLY A 48 1.05 -2.22 18.91
CA GLY A 48 2.30 -1.47 18.91
C GLY A 48 2.95 -1.31 17.54
N LEU A 49 4.18 -0.80 17.57
CA LEU A 49 4.98 -0.45 16.41
C LEU A 49 6.07 -1.48 16.16
N ILE A 50 6.16 -1.94 14.91
CA ILE A 50 7.27 -2.76 14.41
C ILE A 50 8.14 -1.88 13.50
N LEU A 51 9.35 -1.61 13.96
CA LEU A 51 10.34 -0.82 13.23
C LEU A 51 11.06 -1.70 12.22
N ASN A 52 10.75 -1.52 10.93
CA ASN A 52 11.46 -2.19 9.85
C ASN A 52 12.66 -1.32 9.44
N TYR A 53 13.72 -1.41 10.24
CA TYR A 53 14.98 -0.69 10.02
C TYR A 53 15.65 -1.13 8.71
N PRO A 54 16.12 -0.22 7.86
CA PRO A 54 16.80 -0.61 6.62
C PRO A 54 18.05 -1.45 6.91
N ALA A 55 18.32 -2.43 6.05
CA ALA A 55 19.48 -3.28 6.20
C ALA A 55 20.77 -2.48 6.04
N THR A 56 21.77 -2.79 6.87
CA THR A 56 23.16 -2.33 6.65
C THR A 56 23.87 -3.19 5.60
N ASP A 57 23.48 -4.46 5.49
CA ASP A 57 23.99 -5.43 4.53
C ASP A 57 22.82 -6.14 3.82
N PRO A 58 22.50 -5.77 2.57
CA PRO A 58 21.41 -6.37 1.78
C PRO A 58 21.61 -7.85 1.45
N SER A 59 22.84 -8.38 1.54
CA SER A 59 23.15 -9.77 1.18
C SER A 59 22.69 -10.78 2.23
N ARG A 60 22.35 -10.32 3.44
CA ARG A 60 22.00 -11.18 4.57
C ARG A 60 20.58 -10.94 5.04
N THR A 61 19.78 -12.00 5.04
CA THR A 61 18.46 -11.95 5.67
C THR A 61 18.58 -12.04 7.18
N ARG A 62 18.07 -11.03 7.90
CA ARG A 62 18.05 -11.02 9.38
C ARG A 62 16.78 -11.68 9.90
N ARG A 63 16.93 -12.69 10.77
CA ARG A 63 15.79 -13.26 11.51
C ARG A 63 15.34 -12.29 12.60
N ILE A 64 14.03 -12.01 12.63
CA ILE A 64 13.41 -11.20 13.70
C ILE A 64 12.56 -12.12 14.57
N ASN A 65 12.61 -11.91 15.89
CA ASN A 65 11.72 -12.58 16.82
C ASN A 65 10.27 -12.14 16.56
N THR A 66 9.43 -13.10 16.19
CA THR A 66 8.01 -12.90 15.86
C THR A 66 7.08 -13.68 16.78
N SER A 67 7.58 -14.21 17.91
CA SER A 67 6.80 -15.03 18.84
C SER A 67 5.62 -14.29 19.49
N PHE A 68 5.66 -12.96 19.52
CA PHE A 68 4.58 -12.13 20.03
C PHE A 68 3.39 -12.00 19.07
N LEU A 69 3.56 -12.37 17.79
CA LEU A 69 2.53 -12.31 16.76
C LEU A 69 1.71 -13.61 16.74
N LYS A 70 0.40 -13.48 16.57
CA LYS A 70 -0.59 -14.56 16.59
C LYS A 70 -1.43 -14.54 15.30
N SER A 71 -2.10 -15.64 14.99
CA SER A 71 -2.99 -15.77 13.83
C SER A 71 -4.13 -14.73 13.76
N ALA A 72 -4.60 -14.28 14.91
CA ALA A 72 -5.63 -13.25 15.00
C ALA A 72 -5.13 -11.82 14.74
N ASP A 73 -3.80 -11.62 14.69
CA ASP A 73 -3.21 -10.29 14.54
C ASP A 73 -3.16 -9.84 13.07
N ILE A 74 -3.08 -8.52 12.87
CA ILE A 74 -2.90 -7.87 11.57
C ILE A 74 -1.61 -7.03 11.59
N LEU A 75 -0.77 -7.21 10.58
CA LEU A 75 0.31 -6.30 10.26
C LEU A 75 -0.21 -5.25 9.27
N VAL A 76 -0.14 -3.99 9.66
CA VAL A 76 -0.66 -2.86 8.87
C VAL A 76 0.48 -2.15 8.17
N LEU A 77 0.38 -2.05 6.85
CA LEU A 77 1.33 -1.36 5.98
C LEU A 77 0.61 -0.27 5.18
N THR A 78 0.94 1.00 5.45
CA THR A 78 0.37 2.17 4.75
C THR A 78 1.31 2.78 3.70
N THR A 79 2.49 2.20 3.56
CA THR A 79 3.46 2.51 2.51
C THR A 79 3.32 1.49 1.37
N ARG A 80 3.42 1.94 0.12
CA ARG A 80 3.55 1.00 -1.01
C ARG A 80 4.67 -0.02 -0.74
N PRO A 81 4.41 -1.33 -0.85
CA PRO A 81 5.44 -2.33 -0.62
C PRO A 81 6.54 -2.21 -1.70
N PRO A 82 7.83 -2.07 -1.35
CA PRO A 82 8.92 -1.96 -2.32
C PRO A 82 9.33 -3.32 -2.88
N LEU A 83 8.38 -4.03 -3.48
CA LEU A 83 8.61 -5.39 -3.99
C LEU A 83 9.67 -5.43 -5.08
N HIS A 84 9.80 -4.35 -5.87
CA HIS A 84 10.67 -4.28 -7.05
C HIS A 84 11.32 -2.89 -7.24
N ASP A 85 11.59 -2.19 -6.15
CA ASP A 85 12.21 -0.85 -6.16
C ASP A 85 13.67 -0.91 -6.67
N GLU A 86 14.37 -2.01 -6.44
CA GLU A 86 15.79 -2.18 -6.78
C GLU A 86 16.04 -2.26 -8.30
N ASP A 87 15.12 -2.81 -9.09
CA ASP A 87 15.34 -3.05 -10.54
C ASP A 87 14.79 -1.95 -11.47
N THR A 88 14.56 -0.72 -10.96
CA THR A 88 13.89 0.34 -11.76
C THR A 88 14.65 1.65 -11.93
N GLY A 89 15.76 1.87 -11.23
CA GLY A 89 16.41 3.19 -11.19
C GLY A 89 15.51 4.29 -10.61
N ASP A 90 14.47 3.91 -9.85
CA ASP A 90 13.48 4.82 -9.30
C ASP A 90 14.10 5.79 -8.28
N ARG A 91 13.62 7.04 -8.27
CA ARG A 91 14.02 8.01 -7.24
C ARG A 91 13.27 7.74 -5.93
N LYS A 92 13.86 8.11 -4.78
CA LYS A 92 13.20 8.04 -3.45
C LYS A 92 12.65 6.63 -3.10
N LEU A 93 13.48 5.61 -3.32
CA LEU A 93 13.19 4.22 -2.96
C LEU A 93 12.83 4.07 -1.48
N VAL A 94 11.99 3.07 -1.18
CA VAL A 94 11.86 2.57 0.19
C VAL A 94 12.94 1.51 0.38
N VAL A 95 13.90 1.81 1.26
CA VAL A 95 15.03 0.91 1.52
C VAL A 95 14.53 -0.29 2.32
N ARG A 96 14.82 -1.49 1.83
CA ARG A 96 14.41 -2.75 2.45
C ARG A 96 15.21 -3.04 3.71
N SER A 97 14.61 -3.86 4.57
CA SER A 97 15.20 -4.32 5.82
C SER A 97 15.83 -5.70 5.70
N HIS A 98 15.48 -6.46 4.65
CA HIS A 98 15.92 -7.83 4.40
C HIS A 98 15.68 -8.71 5.64
N THR A 99 14.48 -8.64 6.21
CA THR A 99 14.13 -9.40 7.41
C THR A 99 13.25 -10.60 7.07
N SER A 100 13.31 -11.64 7.90
CA SER A 100 12.45 -12.82 7.72
C SER A 100 10.95 -12.48 7.79
N LEU A 101 10.57 -11.44 8.55
CA LEU A 101 9.19 -10.96 8.60
C LEU A 101 8.81 -10.19 7.33
N GLU A 102 9.69 -9.30 6.86
CA GLU A 102 9.49 -8.57 5.61
C GLU A 102 9.32 -9.51 4.42
N GLU A 103 10.14 -10.56 4.30
CA GLU A 103 10.01 -11.54 3.21
C GLU A 103 8.67 -12.29 3.26
N LYS A 104 8.17 -12.64 4.44
CA LYS A 104 6.84 -13.27 4.57
C LYS A 104 5.72 -12.32 4.12
N ILE A 105 5.79 -11.04 4.50
CA ILE A 105 4.85 -10.00 4.06
C ILE A 105 4.92 -9.87 2.52
N PHE A 106 6.12 -9.79 1.96
CA PHE A 106 6.31 -9.64 0.52
C PHE A 106 5.84 -10.85 -0.25
N ASN A 107 6.08 -12.07 0.25
CA ASN A 107 5.57 -13.29 -0.39
C ASN A 107 4.04 -13.35 -0.42
N ALA A 108 3.37 -12.82 0.61
CA ALA A 108 1.92 -12.68 0.59
C ALA A 108 1.47 -11.64 -0.46
N LEU A 109 2.15 -10.49 -0.54
CA LEU A 109 1.78 -9.40 -1.45
C LEU A 109 2.15 -9.64 -2.92
N ARG A 110 3.24 -10.39 -3.20
CA ARG A 110 3.69 -10.74 -4.56
C ARG A 110 2.64 -11.51 -5.35
N ARG A 111 1.75 -12.23 -4.66
CA ARG A 111 0.61 -12.93 -5.30
C ARG A 111 -0.36 -11.99 -6.01
N HIS A 112 -0.31 -10.70 -5.72
CA HIS A 112 -1.20 -9.70 -6.31
C HIS A 112 -0.50 -8.83 -7.36
N PHE A 113 0.83 -8.86 -7.42
CA PHE A 113 1.61 -7.97 -8.27
C PHE A 113 2.78 -8.69 -8.94
N LYS A 114 2.80 -8.65 -10.28
CA LYS A 114 4.00 -8.94 -11.07
C LYS A 114 5.05 -7.84 -10.97
N ARG A 115 4.63 -6.60 -10.71
CA ARG A 115 5.53 -5.47 -10.46
C ARG A 115 4.88 -4.53 -9.46
N CYS A 116 5.66 -4.09 -8.49
CA CYS A 116 5.29 -3.00 -7.59
C CYS A 116 6.56 -2.21 -7.25
N SER A 117 6.82 -1.18 -8.05
CA SER A 117 7.88 -0.20 -7.85
C SER A 117 7.28 1.20 -7.78
N ARG A 118 8.09 2.25 -7.57
CA ARG A 118 7.57 3.62 -7.50
C ARG A 118 7.04 4.10 -8.86
N SER A 119 7.71 3.75 -9.96
CA SER A 119 7.33 4.14 -11.32
C SER A 119 6.31 3.21 -11.96
N ARG A 120 6.10 1.99 -11.46
CA ARG A 120 5.27 1.00 -12.15
C ARG A 120 4.59 0.03 -11.22
N LEU A 121 3.33 -0.22 -11.50
CA LEU A 121 2.55 -1.30 -10.89
C LEU A 121 1.97 -2.16 -11.99
N ARG A 122 2.16 -3.47 -11.86
CA ARG A 122 1.57 -4.48 -12.75
C ARG A 122 0.92 -5.54 -11.88
N LEU A 123 -0.38 -5.74 -12.08
CA LEU A 123 -1.14 -6.78 -11.40
C LEU A 123 -0.63 -8.17 -11.79
N ASP A 124 -0.87 -9.14 -10.93
CA ASP A 124 -0.81 -10.55 -11.32
C ASP A 124 -1.85 -10.86 -12.41
N ASP A 125 -1.57 -11.85 -13.25
CA ASP A 125 -2.41 -12.20 -14.41
C ASP A 125 -3.84 -12.56 -13.98
N ALA A 126 -3.97 -13.33 -12.89
CA ALA A 126 -5.28 -13.75 -12.40
C ALA A 126 -6.13 -12.56 -11.94
N LEU A 127 -5.51 -11.52 -11.37
CA LEU A 127 -6.21 -10.29 -10.99
C LEU A 127 -6.44 -9.36 -12.18
N ALA A 128 -5.49 -9.29 -13.10
CA ALA A 128 -5.60 -8.46 -14.28
C ALA A 128 -6.76 -8.90 -15.18
N LEU A 129 -7.00 -10.21 -15.29
CA LEU A 129 -8.14 -10.80 -16.01
C LEU A 129 -9.50 -10.53 -15.34
N LYS A 130 -9.51 -10.19 -14.05
CA LYS A 130 -10.74 -9.81 -13.32
C LYS A 130 -11.13 -8.34 -13.49
N LEU A 131 -10.27 -7.51 -14.10
CA LEU A 131 -10.62 -6.11 -14.36
C LEU A 131 -11.79 -6.04 -15.36
N PRO A 132 -12.81 -5.20 -15.11
CA PRO A 132 -13.86 -4.91 -16.08
C PRO A 132 -13.26 -4.40 -17.40
N LYS A 133 -13.97 -4.66 -18.51
CA LYS A 133 -13.47 -4.37 -19.88
C LYS A 133 -13.05 -2.91 -20.05
N GLU A 134 -13.81 -1.97 -19.46
CA GLU A 134 -13.54 -0.53 -19.49
C GLU A 134 -12.28 -0.11 -18.72
N PHE A 135 -11.76 -0.98 -17.84
CA PHE A 135 -10.56 -0.73 -17.04
C PHE A 135 -9.43 -1.70 -17.33
N ALA A 136 -9.55 -2.53 -18.36
CA ALA A 136 -8.56 -3.57 -18.67
C ALA A 136 -7.13 -2.99 -18.80
N ASN A 137 -6.99 -1.73 -19.24
CA ASN A 137 -5.72 -1.03 -19.35
C ASN A 137 -5.09 -0.57 -18.02
N ARG A 138 -5.76 -0.76 -16.89
CA ARG A 138 -5.19 -0.55 -15.54
C ARG A 138 -4.46 -1.79 -15.01
N ALA A 139 -4.32 -2.84 -15.83
CA ALA A 139 -3.53 -4.03 -15.49
C ALA A 139 -2.03 -3.74 -15.31
N ASP A 140 -1.49 -2.77 -16.07
CA ASP A 140 -0.09 -2.36 -16.00
C ASP A 140 0.01 -0.84 -16.16
N ILE A 141 0.41 -0.17 -15.09
CA ILE A 141 0.38 1.28 -14.95
C ILE A 141 1.79 1.79 -14.72
N ARG A 142 2.19 2.80 -15.50
CA ARG A 142 3.36 3.63 -15.18
C ARG A 142 2.91 4.94 -14.56
N PHE A 143 3.66 5.41 -13.56
CA PHE A 143 3.35 6.61 -12.80
C PHE A 143 4.37 7.72 -13.05
N THR A 144 3.93 8.96 -12.91
CA THR A 144 4.82 10.11 -12.81
C THR A 144 5.60 10.05 -11.50
N GLN A 145 6.85 10.51 -11.51
CA GLN A 145 7.68 10.61 -10.30
C GLN A 145 7.93 12.05 -9.86
N HIS A 146 7.56 13.00 -10.71
CA HIS A 146 7.69 14.43 -10.52
C HIS A 146 6.29 15.04 -10.39
N ARG A 147 6.08 15.86 -9.34
CA ARG A 147 4.82 16.59 -9.09
C ARG A 147 3.58 15.73 -8.84
N GLY A 148 3.75 14.52 -8.32
CA GLY A 148 2.66 13.62 -7.96
C GLY A 148 3.00 12.17 -8.29
N ALA A 149 2.00 11.30 -8.22
CA ALA A 149 2.09 9.91 -8.66
C ALA A 149 0.88 9.56 -9.55
N GLN A 150 0.67 10.40 -10.57
CA GLN A 150 -0.43 10.26 -11.53
C GLN A 150 -0.08 9.22 -12.60
N TYR A 151 -1.09 8.73 -13.31
CA TYR A 151 -0.85 7.88 -14.48
C TYR A 151 -0.03 8.61 -15.53
N LYS A 152 0.97 7.91 -16.04
CA LYS A 152 1.82 8.32 -17.15
C LYS A 152 1.55 7.47 -18.39
N ARG A 153 1.35 6.16 -18.20
CA ARG A 153 0.95 5.22 -19.27
C ARG A 153 0.14 4.08 -18.67
N LEU A 154 -0.81 3.60 -19.46
CA LEU A 154 -1.70 2.49 -19.13
C LEU A 154 -1.52 1.40 -20.17
N ARG A 155 -1.71 0.15 -19.78
CA ARG A 155 -1.57 -1.00 -20.66
C ARG A 155 -2.40 -2.17 -20.16
N ARG A 156 -3.06 -2.83 -21.11
CA ARG A 156 -3.84 -4.04 -20.85
C ARG A 156 -2.94 -5.23 -20.57
N HIS A 157 -3.49 -6.24 -19.91
CA HIS A 157 -2.75 -7.44 -19.56
C HIS A 157 -2.22 -8.20 -20.79
N ASP A 158 -3.05 -8.25 -21.83
CA ASP A 158 -2.91 -9.04 -23.06
C ASP A 158 -2.18 -8.28 -24.19
N THR A 159 -1.71 -7.06 -23.95
CA THR A 159 -1.09 -6.22 -24.99
C THR A 159 0.34 -5.81 -24.66
N LEU A 160 1.16 -5.70 -25.70
CA LEU A 160 2.50 -5.11 -25.59
C LEU A 160 2.46 -3.58 -25.71
N ARG A 161 1.49 -3.05 -26.46
CA ARG A 161 1.30 -1.62 -26.72
C ARG A 161 0.75 -0.90 -25.49
N TRP A 162 1.38 0.21 -25.15
CA TRP A 162 0.85 1.15 -24.17
C TRP A 162 -0.23 2.01 -24.81
N ASP A 163 -1.30 2.26 -24.08
CA ASP A 163 -2.28 3.27 -24.45
C ASP A 163 -1.61 4.65 -24.44
N GLU A 164 -2.16 5.55 -25.25
CA GLU A 164 -1.68 6.94 -25.28
C GLU A 164 -1.77 7.56 -23.88
N ASP A 165 -0.80 8.44 -23.59
CA ASP A 165 -0.65 9.10 -22.30
C ASP A 165 -2.00 9.72 -21.89
N PRO A 166 -2.56 9.37 -20.71
CA PRO A 166 -3.72 10.06 -20.16
C PRO A 166 -3.30 11.45 -19.68
N LYS A 167 -2.82 12.26 -20.63
CA LYS A 167 -2.24 13.58 -20.43
C LYS A 167 -3.21 14.40 -19.58
N TYR A 168 -2.71 14.91 -18.46
CA TYR A 168 -3.44 15.82 -17.57
C TYR A 168 -4.66 15.23 -16.85
N SER A 169 -4.77 13.90 -16.75
CA SER A 169 -5.96 13.29 -16.12
C SER A 169 -6.06 13.50 -14.61
N ASN A 170 -4.99 13.88 -13.92
CA ASN A 170 -4.89 13.89 -12.45
C ASN A 170 -5.35 12.55 -11.82
N LEU A 171 -5.37 11.47 -12.60
CA LEU A 171 -5.80 10.16 -12.15
C LEU A 171 -4.64 9.41 -11.51
N THR A 172 -4.93 8.69 -10.44
CA THR A 172 -4.03 7.69 -9.85
C THR A 172 -4.84 6.52 -9.29
N SER A 173 -4.14 5.47 -8.88
CA SER A 173 -4.71 4.24 -8.33
C SER A 173 -4.37 4.09 -6.84
N LEU A 174 -5.35 3.67 -6.07
CA LEU A 174 -5.29 3.38 -4.64
C LEU A 174 -5.60 1.89 -4.41
N TYR A 175 -4.90 1.27 -3.48
CA TYR A 175 -4.96 -0.17 -3.25
C TYR A 175 -5.27 -0.46 -1.80
N PHE A 176 -6.21 -1.37 -1.56
CA PHE A 176 -6.42 -2.02 -0.28
C PHE A 176 -6.28 -3.52 -0.50
N ILE A 177 -5.40 -4.16 0.26
CA ILE A 177 -5.16 -5.60 0.21
C ILE A 177 -5.20 -6.13 1.63
N PHE A 178 -6.06 -7.10 1.87
CA PHE A 178 -6.08 -7.89 3.08
C PHE A 178 -5.76 -9.35 2.72
N THR A 179 -4.69 -9.89 3.28
CA THR A 179 -4.19 -11.22 2.92
C THR A 179 -4.72 -12.31 3.85
N GLY A 180 -4.51 -13.56 3.46
CA GLY A 180 -4.50 -14.68 4.42
C GLY A 180 -3.30 -14.61 5.36
N GLU A 181 -3.14 -15.64 6.20
CA GLU A 181 -1.97 -15.74 7.08
C GLU A 181 -0.68 -15.76 6.27
N ILE A 182 0.33 -14.98 6.69
CA ILE A 182 1.62 -14.91 5.97
C ILE A 182 2.53 -16.12 6.23
N CYS A 183 2.20 -16.91 7.25
CA CYS A 183 2.77 -18.22 7.53
C CYS A 183 1.78 -19.00 8.42
N ARG A 184 1.93 -20.32 8.54
CA ARG A 184 1.06 -21.16 9.38
C ARG A 184 0.91 -20.58 10.79
N ASN A 185 -0.32 -20.33 11.22
CA ASN A 185 -0.69 -19.73 12.50
C ASN A 185 -0.10 -18.32 12.73
N GLY A 186 0.32 -17.65 11.66
CA GLY A 186 0.92 -16.33 11.68
C GLY A 186 -0.09 -15.21 11.38
N PRO A 187 0.31 -13.95 11.55
CA PRO A 187 -0.59 -12.82 11.34
C PRO A 187 -1.01 -12.68 9.88
N ARG A 188 -2.06 -11.89 9.65
CA ARG A 188 -2.48 -11.44 8.31
C ARG A 188 -1.86 -10.08 8.00
N VAL A 189 -1.84 -9.68 6.73
CA VAL A 189 -1.38 -8.35 6.30
C VAL A 189 -2.54 -7.54 5.79
N LEU A 190 -2.63 -6.29 6.25
CA LEU A 190 -3.46 -5.25 5.66
C LEU A 190 -2.53 -4.19 5.05
N CYS A 191 -2.52 -4.11 3.73
CA CYS A 191 -1.73 -3.13 3.00
C CYS A 191 -2.67 -2.13 2.30
N ALA A 192 -2.60 -0.85 2.67
CA ALA A 192 -3.43 0.20 2.10
C ALA A 192 -2.54 1.36 1.63
N PHE A 193 -2.43 1.58 0.33
CA PHE A 193 -1.47 2.55 -0.22
C PHE A 193 -1.94 3.21 -1.50
N GLY A 194 -1.44 4.42 -1.74
CA GLY A 194 -1.29 5.00 -3.06
C GLY A 194 0.18 5.05 -3.48
N MET A 195 0.46 5.61 -4.64
CA MET A 195 1.83 5.65 -5.18
C MET A 195 2.68 6.81 -4.60
N GLY A 196 2.03 7.87 -4.12
CA GLY A 196 2.61 8.96 -3.33
C GLY A 196 2.18 8.93 -1.86
N GLY A 197 2.92 9.68 -1.03
CA GLY A 197 2.58 9.79 0.41
C GLY A 197 1.24 10.48 0.63
N THR A 198 0.95 11.54 -0.12
CA THR A 198 -0.37 12.19 -0.14
C THR A 198 -1.46 11.20 -0.54
N ASP A 199 -1.25 10.41 -1.59
CA ASP A 199 -2.24 9.44 -2.06
C ASP A 199 -2.53 8.36 -1.01
N SER A 200 -1.50 7.85 -0.32
CA SER A 200 -1.68 6.91 0.81
C SER A 200 -2.47 7.52 1.97
N LEU A 201 -2.20 8.79 2.31
CA LEU A 201 -2.92 9.50 3.37
C LEU A 201 -4.39 9.70 3.01
N ILE A 202 -4.65 10.20 1.80
CA ILE A 202 -6.00 10.40 1.27
C ILE A 202 -6.74 9.08 1.19
N TRP A 203 -6.10 8.00 0.74
CA TRP A 203 -6.72 6.70 0.70
C TRP A 203 -7.13 6.18 2.07
N SER A 204 -6.25 6.32 3.06
CA SER A 204 -6.55 5.88 4.43
C SER A 204 -7.69 6.70 5.05
N HIS A 205 -7.77 8.01 4.75
CA HIS A 205 -8.92 8.84 5.10
C HIS A 205 -10.21 8.37 4.42
N LEU A 206 -10.17 8.10 3.11
CA LEU A 206 -11.33 7.62 2.35
C LEU A 206 -11.79 6.22 2.81
N LEU A 207 -10.87 5.33 3.20
CA LEU A 207 -11.21 4.05 3.84
C LEU A 207 -11.94 4.23 5.17
N ARG A 208 -11.71 5.34 5.85
CA ARG A 208 -12.37 5.69 7.12
C ARG A 208 -13.73 6.35 6.91
N THR A 209 -13.86 7.22 5.92
CA THR A 209 -15.06 8.03 5.68
C THR A 209 -16.00 7.43 4.63
N LYS A 210 -15.51 7.25 3.41
CA LYS A 210 -16.32 6.90 2.22
C LYS A 210 -16.43 5.39 1.97
N PHE A 211 -15.37 4.64 2.27
CA PHE A 211 -15.24 3.21 1.97
C PHE A 211 -15.22 2.33 3.24
N ARG A 212 -15.66 2.85 4.39
CA ARG A 212 -15.62 2.14 5.68
C ARG A 212 -16.31 0.78 5.65
N HIS A 213 -17.43 0.69 4.93
CA HIS A 213 -18.21 -0.54 4.77
C HIS A 213 -17.52 -1.58 3.88
N GLU A 214 -16.59 -1.15 3.03
CA GLU A 214 -15.81 -2.04 2.16
C GLU A 214 -14.63 -2.70 2.87
N VAL A 215 -14.17 -2.14 3.99
CA VAL A 215 -13.12 -2.72 4.82
C VAL A 215 -13.65 -3.96 5.54
N LYS A 216 -13.66 -5.10 4.86
CA LYS A 216 -14.08 -6.40 5.41
C LYS A 216 -12.84 -7.25 5.68
N LEU A 217 -12.69 -7.72 6.92
CA LEU A 217 -11.49 -8.41 7.45
C LEU A 217 -11.76 -9.86 7.86
N ASP A 218 -12.85 -10.42 7.35
CA ASP A 218 -13.31 -11.79 7.54
C ASP A 218 -12.50 -12.78 6.68
N ARG A 219 -12.20 -12.40 5.44
CA ARG A 219 -11.43 -13.23 4.50
C ARG A 219 -10.55 -12.36 3.59
N PRO A 220 -9.55 -12.95 2.92
CA PRO A 220 -8.66 -12.21 2.03
C PRO A 220 -9.44 -11.39 0.98
N LYS A 221 -9.03 -10.13 0.76
CA LYS A 221 -9.75 -9.17 -0.07
C LYS A 221 -8.79 -8.21 -0.77
N ILE A 222 -9.11 -7.83 -2.00
CA ILE A 222 -8.45 -6.73 -2.71
C ILE A 222 -9.49 -5.72 -3.18
N ILE A 223 -9.16 -4.44 -3.03
CA ILE A 223 -9.91 -3.33 -3.60
C ILE A 223 -8.91 -2.45 -4.34
N ILE A 224 -9.24 -2.14 -5.58
CA ILE A 224 -8.49 -1.20 -6.41
C ILE A 224 -9.43 -0.05 -6.75
N VAL A 225 -9.04 1.17 -6.42
CA VAL A 225 -9.81 2.38 -6.68
C VAL A 225 -8.99 3.31 -7.54
N GLU A 226 -9.60 3.85 -8.58
CA GLU A 226 -9.09 4.99 -9.32
C GLU A 226 -9.64 6.27 -8.70
N ILE A 227 -8.79 7.26 -8.53
CA ILE A 227 -9.17 8.56 -7.98
C ILE A 227 -8.69 9.68 -8.90
N LYS A 228 -9.55 10.66 -9.12
CA LYS A 228 -9.18 11.93 -9.76
C LYS A 228 -8.80 12.92 -8.66
N THR A 229 -7.50 13.17 -8.51
CA THR A 229 -7.00 14.04 -7.45
C THR A 229 -7.40 15.50 -7.72
N GLY A 230 -8.04 16.14 -6.75
CA GLY A 230 -8.40 17.55 -6.80
C GLY A 230 -7.29 18.47 -6.27
N ARG A 231 -7.56 19.78 -6.26
CA ARG A 231 -6.69 20.77 -5.59
C ARG A 231 -6.78 20.55 -4.08
N ILE A 232 -5.61 20.51 -3.43
CA ILE A 232 -5.51 20.56 -1.96
C ILE A 232 -5.59 22.04 -1.55
N PRO A 233 -6.52 22.44 -0.68
CA PRO A 233 -6.58 23.81 -0.18
C PRO A 233 -5.30 24.19 0.59
N GLU A 234 -4.79 25.42 0.37
CA GLU A 234 -3.52 25.88 0.96
C GLU A 234 -3.51 25.91 2.49
N LYS A 235 -4.69 26.06 3.11
CA LYS A 235 -4.89 26.09 4.57
C LYS A 235 -5.93 25.06 5.00
N ALA A 236 -5.88 23.86 4.43
CA ALA A 236 -6.75 22.77 4.84
C ALA A 236 -6.52 22.43 6.32
N ASN A 237 -7.57 22.51 7.13
CA ASN A 237 -7.55 22.11 8.55
C ASN A 237 -7.94 20.63 8.75
N SER A 238 -8.34 19.94 7.68
CA SER A 238 -8.74 18.53 7.68
C SER A 238 -8.61 17.93 6.28
N LEU A 239 -8.77 16.60 6.17
CA LEU A 239 -8.76 15.86 4.90
C LEU A 239 -10.13 15.78 4.21
N SER A 240 -11.16 16.45 4.75
CA SER A 240 -12.54 16.36 4.23
C SER A 240 -12.70 16.88 2.81
N PHE A 241 -11.78 17.74 2.34
CA PHE A 241 -11.74 18.17 0.93
C PHE A 241 -11.67 16.98 -0.04
N ALA A 242 -11.15 15.83 0.41
CA ALA A 242 -10.98 14.64 -0.41
C ALA A 242 -12.25 13.79 -0.52
N ASP A 243 -13.23 13.97 0.39
CA ASP A 243 -14.47 13.17 0.39
C ASP A 243 -15.27 13.38 -0.90
N ASN A 244 -15.18 14.58 -1.47
CA ASN A 244 -15.81 15.00 -2.72
C ASN A 244 -14.98 14.68 -3.97
N TRP A 245 -13.78 14.08 -3.84
CA TRP A 245 -13.00 13.69 -5.00
C TRP A 245 -13.67 12.52 -5.72
N GLU A 246 -13.61 12.55 -7.05
CA GLU A 246 -14.17 11.52 -7.90
C GLU A 246 -13.37 10.22 -7.71
N THR A 247 -14.07 9.15 -7.34
CA THR A 247 -13.49 7.83 -7.09
C THR A 247 -14.27 6.79 -7.85
N LYS A 248 -13.58 5.88 -8.54
CA LYS A 248 -14.18 4.77 -9.28
C LYS A 248 -13.56 3.46 -8.81
N VAL A 249 -14.38 2.52 -8.34
CA VAL A 249 -13.90 1.18 -7.96
C VAL A 249 -13.57 0.43 -9.26
N LEU A 250 -12.30 0.07 -9.43
CA LEU A 250 -11.83 -0.72 -10.56
C LEU A 250 -12.00 -2.22 -10.31
N LEU A 251 -11.79 -2.64 -9.07
CA LEU A 251 -11.89 -4.03 -8.63
C LEU A 251 -12.26 -4.08 -7.15
N ASN A 252 -13.15 -5.00 -6.76
CA ASN A 252 -13.52 -5.25 -5.37
C ASN A 252 -13.81 -6.75 -5.21
N GLU A 253 -12.78 -7.51 -4.86
CA GLU A 253 -12.78 -8.97 -4.97
C GLU A 253 -12.29 -9.62 -3.69
N TYR A 254 -12.86 -10.79 -3.39
CA TYR A 254 -12.30 -11.68 -2.38
C TYR A 254 -11.25 -12.58 -3.05
N LEU A 255 -10.15 -12.85 -2.33
CA LEU A 255 -8.96 -13.55 -2.84
C LEU A 255 -8.95 -15.04 -2.46
#